data_AF-A0AAE3W080-F1
#
_entry.id   AF-A0AAE3W080-F1
#
_cell.length_a   1.000
_cell.length_b   1.000
_cell.length_c   1.000
_cell.angle_alpha   90.00
_cell.angle_beta   90.00
_cell.angle_gamma   90.00
#
_symmetry.space_group_name_H-M   'P 1'
#
loop_
_entity.id
_entity.type
_entity.pdbx_description
1 polymer ?
#
loop_
_entity_poly.entity_id
_entity_poly.type
_entity_poly.pdbx_seq_one_letter_code
_entity_poly.pdbx_strand_id
1 'polypeptide(L)'
;MDARNLILAALRLATDFTRKLKPEEVDQLVDGKASIGFVPAGAQIVSTGPNVADVSKELQRLLTRRDGEEYLVALKLRKDQLVALAKQLDVAVRSKDTKAAIQQAIIEATVGAREDAASMHGQSWRR
;
A
#
# COMPACT_ATOMS: atom_id res chain seq x y z
N MET A 1 32.63 25.61 -14.13
CA MET A 1 32.24 24.76 -12.99
C MET A 1 33.41 23.83 -12.69
N ASP A 2 34.08 24.00 -11.55
CA ASP A 2 35.25 23.21 -11.18
C ASP A 2 34.88 21.77 -10.81
N ALA A 3 35.54 20.80 -11.46
CA ALA A 3 35.32 19.37 -11.23
C ALA A 3 35.46 18.97 -9.75
N ARG A 4 36.36 19.63 -8.99
CA ARG A 4 36.51 19.40 -7.55
C ARG A 4 35.26 19.76 -6.74
N ASN A 5 34.59 20.86 -7.09
CA ASN A 5 33.36 21.28 -6.40
C ASN A 5 32.20 20.33 -6.72
N LEU A 6 32.17 19.78 -7.93
CA LEU A 6 31.19 18.80 -8.36
C LEU A 6 31.34 17.46 -7.62
N ILE A 7 32.58 16.98 -7.47
CA ILE A 7 32.90 15.76 -6.69
C ILE A 7 32.53 15.94 -5.21
N LEU A 8 32.88 17.09 -4.61
CA LEU A 8 32.52 17.39 -3.23
C LEU A 8 30.99 17.46 -3.03
N ALA A 9 30.25 18.03 -3.98
CA ALA A 9 28.79 18.07 -3.94
C ALA A 9 28.17 16.68 -4.06
N ALA A 10 28.69 15.84 -4.98
CA ALA A 10 28.22 14.47 -5.18
C ALA A 10 28.45 13.60 -3.93
N LEU A 11 29.63 13.70 -3.31
CA LEU A 11 29.93 13.00 -2.06
C LEU A 11 29.01 13.42 -0.91
N ARG A 12 28.76 14.72 -0.76
CA ARG A 12 27.81 15.22 0.27
C ARG A 12 26.40 14.70 0.03
N LEU A 13 25.93 14.74 -1.21
CA LEU A 13 24.61 14.23 -1.57
C LEU A 13 24.48 12.74 -1.28
N ALA A 14 25.48 11.94 -1.65
CA ALA A 14 25.50 10.51 -1.36
C ALA A 14 25.47 10.25 0.15
N THR A 15 26.26 11.00 0.92
CA THR A 15 26.33 10.83 2.39
C THR A 15 25.01 11.21 3.07
N ASP A 16 24.39 12.30 2.64
CA ASP A 16 23.09 12.74 3.15
C ASP A 16 21.96 11.78 2.75
N PHE A 17 22.05 11.17 1.57
CA PHE A 17 21.12 10.16 1.10
C PHE A 17 21.24 8.88 1.93
N THR A 18 22.46 8.37 2.14
CA THR A 18 22.70 7.17 2.98
C THR A 18 22.30 7.39 4.44
N ARG A 19 22.41 8.61 4.97
CA ARG A 19 21.95 8.94 6.33
C ARG A 19 20.43 8.90 6.50
N LYS A 20 19.67 9.09 5.43
CA LYS A 20 18.20 9.11 5.45
C LYS A 20 17.57 7.74 5.21
N LEU A 21 18.35 6.77 4.75
CA LEU A 21 17.92 5.41 4.51
C LEU A 21 17.91 4.61 5.81
N LYS A 22 16.88 3.78 5.97
CA LYS A 22 16.84 2.79 7.05
C LYS A 22 17.75 1.61 6.75
N PRO A 23 18.19 0.86 7.77
CA PRO A 23 19.04 -0.32 7.58
C PRO A 23 18.44 -1.31 6.58
N GLU A 24 17.12 -1.54 6.66
CA GLU A 24 16.44 -2.50 5.79
C GLU A 24 16.36 -2.03 4.32
N GLU A 25 16.38 -0.71 4.07
CA GLU A 25 16.36 -0.14 2.73
C GLU A 25 17.74 -0.20 2.07
N VAL A 26 18.81 -0.11 2.87
CA VAL A 26 20.20 -0.31 2.40
C VAL A 26 20.40 -1.76 1.97
N ASP A 27 19.93 -2.72 2.75
CA ASP A 27 20.02 -4.14 2.39
C ASP A 27 19.26 -4.43 1.09
N GLN A 28 18.09 -3.81 0.89
CA GLN A 28 17.34 -3.96 -0.36
C GLN A 28 18.05 -3.35 -1.58
N LEU A 29 18.81 -2.26 -1.39
CA LEU A 29 19.63 -1.65 -2.45
C LEU A 29 20.83 -2.55 -2.81
N VAL A 30 21.47 -3.16 -1.81
CA VAL A 30 22.59 -4.08 -2.02
C VAL A 30 22.13 -5.37 -2.69
N ASP A 31 20.97 -5.90 -2.31
CA ASP A 31 20.34 -7.10 -2.89
C ASP A 31 19.75 -6.86 -4.30
N GLY A 32 19.75 -5.63 -4.81
CA GLY A 32 19.13 -5.27 -6.09
C GLY A 32 17.60 -5.31 -6.09
N LYS A 33 16.96 -5.40 -4.91
CA LYS A 33 15.50 -5.37 -4.72
C LYS A 33 14.93 -3.95 -4.73
N ALA A 34 15.79 -2.93 -4.63
CA ALA A 34 15.43 -1.52 -4.69
C ALA A 34 16.30 -0.77 -5.70
N SER A 35 15.72 0.22 -6.38
CA SER A 35 16.40 1.08 -7.37
C SER A 35 16.28 2.56 -6.98
N ILE A 36 17.36 3.32 -7.14
CA ILE A 36 17.36 4.77 -6.89
C ILE A 36 16.84 5.49 -8.13
N GLY A 37 15.68 6.13 -8.01
CA GLY A 37 15.11 7.00 -9.04
C GLY A 37 15.29 8.47 -8.68
N PHE A 38 15.73 9.30 -9.63
CA PHE A 38 15.74 10.75 -9.46
C PHE A 38 14.36 11.32 -9.78
N VAL A 39 13.70 11.92 -8.79
CA VAL A 39 12.38 12.52 -8.95
C VAL A 39 12.54 14.05 -9.02
N PRO A 40 12.19 14.71 -10.15
CA PRO A 40 12.27 16.15 -10.26
C PRO A 40 11.25 16.85 -9.35
N ALA A 41 11.60 18.05 -8.88
CA ALA A 41 10.78 18.84 -7.98
C ALA A 41 9.39 19.13 -8.60
N GLY A 42 8.34 18.57 -8.01
CA GLY A 42 6.95 18.69 -8.48
C GLY A 42 6.32 17.36 -8.93
N ALA A 43 7.10 16.29 -9.10
CA ALA A 43 6.55 14.98 -9.37
C ALA A 43 6.01 14.34 -8.08
N GLN A 44 4.74 13.93 -8.11
CA GLN A 44 4.13 13.17 -7.03
C GLN A 44 4.83 11.81 -6.96
N ILE A 45 5.61 11.62 -5.90
CA ILE A 45 6.09 10.30 -5.52
C ILE A 45 4.85 9.51 -5.13
N VAL A 46 4.41 8.61 -6.01
CA VAL A 46 3.44 7.59 -5.66
C VAL A 46 4.15 6.70 -4.64
N SER A 47 3.96 7.03 -3.36
CA SER A 47 4.48 6.21 -2.28
C SER A 47 3.94 4.81 -2.52
N THR A 48 4.84 3.86 -2.75
CA THR A 48 4.54 2.44 -2.75
C THR A 48 3.96 2.09 -1.39
N GLY A 49 2.65 2.24 -1.26
CA GLY A 49 1.86 1.50 -0.31
C GLY A 49 2.07 -0.01 -0.54
N PRO A 50 1.62 -0.85 0.39
CA PRO A 50 1.73 -2.29 0.23
C PRO A 50 1.22 -2.71 -1.15
N ASN A 51 1.96 -3.60 -1.80
CA ASN A 51 1.65 -4.09 -3.14
C ASN A 51 0.20 -4.58 -3.16
N VAL A 52 -0.66 -3.90 -3.95
CA VAL A 52 -2.10 -4.20 -3.97
C VAL A 52 -2.37 -5.62 -4.41
N ALA A 53 -1.51 -6.21 -5.25
CA ALA A 53 -1.64 -7.60 -5.64
C ALA A 53 -1.53 -8.54 -4.42
N ASP A 54 -0.68 -8.22 -3.45
CA ASP A 54 -0.49 -9.03 -2.24
C ASP A 54 -1.60 -8.77 -1.23
N VAL A 55 -2.00 -7.50 -1.05
CA VAL A 55 -3.12 -7.13 -0.18
C VAL A 55 -4.44 -7.72 -0.70
N SER A 56 -4.67 -7.69 -2.00
CA SER A 56 -5.85 -8.28 -2.64
C SER A 56 -5.88 -9.80 -2.49
N LYS A 57 -4.75 -10.49 -2.76
CA LYS A 57 -4.65 -11.95 -2.56
C LYS A 57 -4.93 -12.35 -1.12
N GLU A 58 -4.42 -11.59 -0.16
CA GLU A 58 -4.64 -11.91 1.25
C GLU A 58 -6.08 -11.62 1.66
N LEU A 59 -6.66 -10.48 1.26
CA LEU A 59 -8.10 -10.21 1.43
C LEU A 59 -8.99 -11.27 0.76
N GLN A 60 -8.56 -11.86 -0.37
CA GLN A 60 -9.26 -12.97 -1.02
C GLN A 60 -9.18 -14.29 -0.24
N ARG A 61 -8.14 -14.49 0.57
CA ARG A 61 -8.02 -15.69 1.44
C ARG A 61 -8.85 -15.60 2.69
N LEU A 62 -9.16 -14.39 3.16
CA LEU A 62 -9.97 -14.17 4.34
C LEU A 62 -11.43 -14.56 4.06
N LEU A 63 -12.04 -15.18 5.08
CA LEU A 63 -13.40 -15.73 5.01
C LEU A 63 -14.42 -14.87 5.74
N THR A 64 -13.97 -14.04 6.69
CA THR A 64 -14.88 -13.24 7.53
C THR A 64 -14.50 -11.75 7.49
N ARG A 65 -15.51 -10.89 7.61
CA ARG A 65 -15.32 -9.42 7.71
C ARG A 65 -14.36 -9.04 8.83
N ARG A 66 -14.44 -9.75 9.96
CA ARG A 66 -13.61 -9.53 11.15
C ARG A 66 -12.12 -9.75 10.85
N ASP A 67 -11.78 -10.83 10.15
CA ASP A 67 -10.39 -11.11 9.79
C ASP A 67 -9.84 -10.03 8.84
N GLY A 68 -10.70 -9.52 7.94
CA GLY A 68 -10.38 -8.41 7.04
C GLY A 68 -10.07 -7.09 7.79
N GLU A 69 -10.85 -6.78 8.83
CA GLU A 69 -10.60 -5.64 9.71
C GLU A 69 -9.27 -5.77 10.45
N GLU A 70 -9.02 -6.92 11.07
CA GLU A 70 -7.79 -7.16 11.81
C GLU A 70 -6.56 -7.05 10.89
N TYR A 71 -6.65 -7.58 9.66
CA TYR A 71 -5.60 -7.47 8.65
C TYR A 71 -5.32 -6.01 8.22
N LEU A 72 -6.35 -5.23 7.91
CA LEU A 72 -6.19 -3.82 7.51
C LEU A 72 -5.70 -2.93 8.65
N VAL A 73 -6.05 -3.25 9.90
CA VAL A 73 -5.52 -2.57 11.09
C VAL A 73 -4.04 -2.91 11.32
N ALA A 74 -3.66 -4.17 11.15
CA ALA A 74 -2.28 -4.64 11.28
C ALA A 74 -1.32 -3.98 10.27
N LEU A 75 -1.80 -3.72 9.06
CA LEU A 75 -1.04 -3.02 8.01
C LEU A 75 -0.73 -1.54 8.34
N LYS A 76 -1.35 -0.96 9.38
CA LYS A 76 -1.12 0.42 9.87
C LYS A 76 -1.10 1.48 8.76
N LEU A 77 -1.95 1.31 7.75
CA LEU A 77 -1.99 2.20 6.59
C LEU A 77 -2.46 3.60 6.95
N ARG A 78 -1.89 4.59 6.27
CA ARG A 78 -2.35 5.98 6.34
C ARG A 78 -3.59 6.19 5.46
N LYS A 79 -4.31 7.29 5.68
CA LYS A 79 -5.57 7.58 4.96
C LYS A 79 -5.36 7.69 3.44
N ASP A 80 -4.29 8.36 3.01
CA ASP A 80 -3.86 8.46 1.61
C ASP A 80 -3.58 7.09 0.99
N GLN A 81 -2.90 6.20 1.72
CA GLN A 81 -2.60 4.84 1.28
C GLN A 81 -3.87 3.98 1.17
N LEU A 82 -4.84 4.16 2.08
CA LEU A 82 -6.14 3.49 2.02
C LEU A 82 -6.98 3.98 0.83
N VAL A 83 -6.94 5.27 0.51
CA VAL A 83 -7.61 5.81 -0.69
C VAL A 83 -6.96 5.28 -1.96
N ALA A 84 -5.63 5.16 -2.00
CA ALA A 84 -4.92 4.55 -3.11
C ALA A 84 -5.30 3.08 -3.27
N LEU A 85 -5.32 2.31 -2.17
CA LEU A 85 -5.73 0.91 -2.16
C LEU A 85 -7.18 0.74 -2.65
N ALA A 86 -8.11 1.58 -2.17
CA ALA A 86 -9.50 1.56 -2.62
C ALA A 86 -9.63 1.79 -4.13
N LYS A 87 -8.91 2.78 -4.69
CA LYS A 87 -8.90 3.03 -6.14
C LYS A 87 -8.37 1.84 -6.94
N GLN A 88 -7.34 1.16 -6.43
CA GLN A 88 -6.75 0.01 -7.11
C GLN A 88 -7.62 -1.25 -7.02
N LEU A 89 -8.49 -1.33 -6.01
CA LEU A 89 -9.50 -2.38 -5.85
C LEU A 89 -10.86 -2.03 -6.49
N ASP A 90 -10.94 -0.91 -7.22
CA ASP A 90 -12.18 -0.38 -7.82
C ASP A 90 -13.30 -0.11 -6.81
N VAL A 91 -12.93 0.24 -5.57
CA VAL A 91 -13.87 0.57 -4.48
C VAL A 91 -14.10 2.08 -4.45
N ALA A 92 -15.36 2.49 -4.56
CA ALA A 92 -15.74 3.89 -4.52
C ALA A 92 -15.62 4.45 -3.09
N VAL A 93 -14.65 5.34 -2.86
CA VAL A 93 -14.45 6.05 -1.59
C VAL A 93 -14.31 7.55 -1.81
N ARG A 94 -14.85 8.37 -0.89
CA ARG A 94 -14.73 9.83 -0.96
C ARG A 94 -13.52 10.29 -0.17
N SER A 95 -12.83 11.30 -0.66
CA SER A 95 -11.66 11.90 0.03
C SER A 95 -11.99 12.48 1.41
N LYS A 96 -13.26 12.84 1.65
CA LYS A 96 -13.76 13.32 2.94
C LYS A 96 -14.04 12.21 3.94
N ASP A 97 -14.08 10.95 3.51
CA ASP A 97 -14.42 9.83 4.38
C ASP A 97 -13.35 9.63 5.47
N THR A 98 -13.77 9.13 6.62
CA THR A 98 -12.86 8.82 7.73
C THR A 98 -12.04 7.59 7.39
N LYS A 99 -10.91 7.42 8.08
CA LYS A 99 -10.05 6.22 7.91
C LYS A 99 -10.86 4.93 8.09
N ALA A 100 -11.72 4.90 9.12
CA ALA A 100 -12.57 3.76 9.42
C ALA A 100 -13.61 3.49 8.31
N ALA A 101 -14.24 4.54 7.77
CA ALA A 101 -15.21 4.39 6.68
C ALA A 101 -14.57 3.82 5.40
N ILE A 102 -13.35 4.25 5.08
CA ILE A 102 -12.61 3.72 3.92
C ILE A 102 -12.22 2.25 4.14
N GLN A 103 -11.80 1.88 5.34
CA GLN A 103 -11.50 0.48 5.68
C GLN A 103 -12.73 -0.41 5.53
N GLN A 104 -13.86 0.04 6.07
CA GLN A 104 -15.13 -0.69 5.99
C GLN A 104 -15.59 -0.89 4.54
N ALA A 105 -15.51 0.16 3.70
CA ALA A 105 -15.85 0.07 2.28
C ALA A 105 -14.98 -0.96 1.52
N ILE A 106 -13.67 -1.01 1.81
CA ILE A 106 -12.76 -1.99 1.21
C ILE A 106 -13.14 -3.43 1.62
N ILE A 107 -13.46 -3.65 2.90
CA ILE A 107 -13.83 -4.98 3.41
C ILE A 107 -15.16 -5.43 2.83
N GLU A 108 -16.15 -4.54 2.77
CA GLU A 108 -17.48 -4.83 2.24
C GLU A 108 -17.42 -5.21 0.75
N ALA A 109 -16.64 -4.47 -0.03
CA ALA A 109 -16.45 -4.74 -1.46
C ALA A 109 -15.64 -6.01 -1.76
N THR A 110 -14.83 -6.51 -0.82
CA THR A 110 -13.95 -7.67 -1.03
C THR A 110 -14.45 -8.93 -0.34
N VAL A 111 -14.55 -8.90 0.99
CA VAL A 111 -14.93 -10.05 1.83
C VAL A 111 -16.44 -10.10 2.01
N GLY A 112 -17.10 -8.96 2.21
CA GLY A 112 -18.53 -8.86 2.46
C GLY A 112 -19.37 -9.47 1.34
N ALA A 113 -19.10 -9.08 0.08
CA ALA A 113 -19.78 -9.63 -1.10
C ALA A 113 -19.62 -11.16 -1.24
N ARG A 114 -18.51 -11.73 -0.76
CA ARG A 114 -18.24 -13.18 -0.82
C ARG A 114 -18.88 -13.94 0.32
N GLU A 115 -18.87 -13.40 1.53
CA GLU A 115 -19.59 -13.96 2.68
C GLU A 115 -21.09 -14.05 2.37
N ASP A 116 -21.65 -13.00 1.73
CA ASP A 116 -23.04 -12.99 1.29
C ASP A 116 -23.29 -14.01 0.17
N ALA A 117 -22.38 -14.11 -0.83
CA ALA A 117 -22.48 -15.12 -1.90
C ALA A 117 -22.37 -16.57 -1.38
N ALA A 118 -21.47 -16.83 -0.43
CA ALA A 118 -21.32 -18.14 0.22
C ALA A 118 -22.56 -18.50 1.05
N SER A 119 -23.13 -17.52 1.75
CA SER A 119 -24.38 -17.69 2.52
C SER A 119 -25.58 -17.95 1.61
N MET A 120 -25.64 -17.30 0.44
CA MET A 120 -26.69 -17.51 -0.56
C MET A 120 -26.63 -18.90 -1.21
N HIS A 121 -25.44 -19.44 -1.49
CA HIS A 121 -25.29 -20.79 -2.05
C HIS A 121 -25.53 -21.91 -1.02
N GLY A 122 -25.54 -21.60 0.28
CA GLY A 122 -25.90 -22.55 1.33
C GLY A 122 -27.40 -22.76 1.52
N GLN A 123 -28.26 -21.84 1.06
CA GLN A 123 -29.70 -21.86 1.38
C GLN A 123 -30.64 -22.20 0.21
N SER A 124 -30.18 -22.29 -1.04
CA SER A 124 -31.06 -22.45 -2.21
C SER A 124 -31.23 -23.88 -2.78
N TRP A 125 -30.87 -24.94 -2.05
CA TRP A 125 -31.17 -26.34 -2.47
C TRP A 125 -32.08 -27.11 -1.48
N ARG A 126 -32.88 -26.43 -0.65
CA ARG A 126 -33.91 -27.12 0.14
C ARG A 126 -35.23 -26.36 0.18
N ARG A 127 -35.94 -26.36 -0.95
CA ARG A 127 -37.34 -26.81 -1.08
C ARG A 127 -37.86 -26.59 -2.49
#